data_AF-A0A6P0XA79-F1
#
_entry.id   AF-A0A6P0XA79-F1
#
_cell.length_a   1.000
_cell.length_b   1.000
_cell.length_c   1.000
_cell.angle_alpha   90.00
_cell.angle_beta   90.00
_cell.angle_gamma   90.00
#
_symmetry.space_group_name_H-M   'P 1'
#
loop_
_entity.id
_entity.type
_entity.pdbx_description
1 polymer ?
#
loop_
_entity_poly.entity_id
_entity_poly.type
_entity_poly.pdbx_seq_one_letter_code
_entity_poly.pdbx_strand_id
1 'polypeptide(L)'
;MKILHFDLKLVQDNYVELRYFSDNPHQYQSRRLPLEEIAELVKLAEHDYYVRLAMDYAVTGQKLYRWLDGKERWLERLLQPYQREGVVLAIAAAENLAHLPWEMLHDGKGFLVGRLPGIVPVRWVAGATSKLSVAATPENRALNLLFMATSPLGLKSVLDYEKEEARILEATARQPLALTVEESGCLTELGYLVEDYGKDYFDILHLTGHAGFEEEEPRFLTETETGEAYLATAEDLARELQFQLPKLIFLSGCHTGQAGQSGAVPSMAEELLNAGAKAVLSWGNSVLDRDATTATATLYQGLAAGKGVTEAVACTYQALIKEQARDWHLLRLYVAGSLPGELVTPLRRRGRKPAPPPSIATEFLDAAGKVKVPTRGSFVGRRRQLQYCLKALKPPREEVGVLIY
;
A
#
# COMPACT_ATOMS: atom_id res chain seq x y z
N MET A 1 4.31 -19.11 -0.52
CA MET A 1 5.10 -18.73 -1.71
C MET A 1 6.59 -18.85 -1.39
N LYS A 2 7.44 -19.33 -2.32
CA LYS A 2 8.91 -19.32 -2.13
C LYS A 2 9.43 -17.89 -2.26
N ILE A 3 10.38 -17.49 -1.41
CA ILE A 3 11.05 -16.19 -1.52
C ILE A 3 12.41 -16.38 -2.20
N LEU A 4 12.66 -15.59 -3.24
CA LEU A 4 13.96 -15.44 -3.90
C LEU A 4 14.45 -14.02 -3.68
N HIS A 5 15.67 -13.86 -3.16
CA HIS A 5 16.23 -12.55 -2.81
C HIS A 5 17.19 -12.09 -3.90
N PHE A 6 16.98 -10.87 -4.38
CA PHE A 6 17.76 -10.20 -5.41
C PHE A 6 18.29 -8.92 -4.76
N ASP A 7 19.60 -8.86 -4.55
CA ASP A 7 20.30 -7.68 -4.02
C ASP A 7 21.13 -7.07 -5.16
N LEU A 8 20.69 -5.91 -5.66
CA LEU A 8 21.29 -5.19 -6.79
C LEU A 8 22.07 -3.99 -6.29
N LYS A 9 23.38 -3.99 -6.55
CA LYS A 9 24.30 -2.92 -6.17
C LYS A 9 25.03 -2.37 -7.37
N LEU A 10 25.12 -1.05 -7.45
CA LEU A 10 25.99 -0.39 -8.40
C LEU A 10 27.46 -0.70 -8.04
N VAL A 11 28.24 -1.09 -9.04
CA VAL A 11 29.67 -1.36 -8.91
C VAL A 11 30.44 -0.58 -9.98
N GLN A 12 31.76 -0.54 -9.85
CA GLN A 12 32.64 0.17 -10.80
C GLN A 12 32.43 -0.29 -12.26
N ASP A 13 32.83 0.58 -13.18
CA ASP A 13 32.81 0.37 -14.63
C ASP A 13 31.41 0.29 -15.26
N ASN A 14 30.39 0.94 -14.69
CA ASN A 14 29.03 0.96 -15.23
C ASN A 14 28.35 -0.43 -15.22
N TYR A 15 28.54 -1.18 -14.14
CA TYR A 15 27.90 -2.49 -13.93
C TYR A 15 27.04 -2.50 -12.66
N VAL A 16 26.08 -3.40 -12.65
CA VAL A 16 25.30 -3.80 -11.47
C VAL A 16 25.75 -5.20 -11.06
N GLU A 17 26.11 -5.37 -9.79
CA GLU A 17 26.22 -6.70 -9.18
C GLU A 17 24.83 -7.13 -8.71
N LEU A 18 24.27 -8.16 -9.36
CA LEU A 18 23.08 -8.87 -8.88
C LEU A 18 23.55 -10.05 -8.03
N ARG A 19 23.27 -10.00 -6.73
CA ARG A 19 23.41 -11.13 -5.82
C ARG A 19 22.06 -11.82 -5.63
N TYR A 20 22.07 -13.14 -5.72
CA TYR A 20 20.89 -13.97 -5.58
C TYR A 20 21.08 -15.01 -4.48
N PHE A 21 20.09 -15.15 -3.59
CA PHE A 21 20.02 -16.23 -2.62
C PHE A 21 18.56 -16.62 -2.28
N SER A 22 18.34 -17.88 -1.91
CA SER A 22 17.04 -18.35 -1.42
C SER A 22 16.98 -18.41 0.11
N ASP A 23 18.04 -18.94 0.73
CA ASP A 23 17.96 -19.38 2.12
C ASP A 23 19.01 -18.77 3.04
N ASN A 24 20.27 -18.64 2.60
CA ASN A 24 21.36 -18.08 3.37
C ASN A 24 22.01 -16.90 2.62
N PRO A 25 21.98 -15.67 3.16
CA PRO A 25 22.56 -14.50 2.52
C PRO A 25 24.09 -14.56 2.37
N HIS A 26 24.78 -15.45 3.10
CA HIS A 26 26.21 -15.70 2.93
C HIS A 26 26.53 -16.72 1.84
N GLN A 27 25.54 -17.42 1.31
CA GLN A 27 25.67 -18.39 0.22
C GLN A 27 24.85 -17.88 -0.99
N TYR A 28 25.36 -16.82 -1.61
CA TYR A 28 24.74 -16.21 -2.79
C TYR A 28 25.48 -16.58 -4.08
N GLN A 29 24.76 -16.54 -5.19
CA GLN A 29 25.34 -16.47 -6.53
C GLN A 29 25.39 -15.00 -6.93
N SER A 30 26.46 -14.56 -7.60
CA SER A 30 26.55 -13.20 -8.13
C SER A 30 26.72 -13.17 -9.63
N ARG A 31 26.22 -12.09 -10.25
CA ARG A 31 26.34 -11.81 -11.67
C ARG A 31 26.60 -10.32 -11.86
N ARG A 32 27.42 -9.99 -12.85
CA ARG A 32 27.61 -8.61 -13.30
C ARG A 32 26.70 -8.35 -14.50
N LEU A 33 25.86 -7.33 -14.39
CA LEU A 33 24.94 -6.90 -15.42
C LEU A 33 25.39 -5.51 -15.93
N PRO A 34 25.64 -5.34 -17.23
CA PRO A 34 26.04 -4.03 -17.77
C PRO A 34 24.88 -3.03 -17.64
N LEU A 35 25.13 -1.87 -17.04
CA LEU A 35 24.09 -0.86 -16.82
C LEU A 35 23.69 -0.17 -18.13
N GLU A 36 24.61 -0.06 -19.09
CA GLU A 36 24.37 0.50 -20.43
C GLU A 36 23.21 -0.18 -21.19
N GLU A 37 22.99 -1.49 -21.00
CA GLU A 37 21.89 -2.22 -21.64
C GLU A 37 20.51 -1.72 -21.20
N ILE A 38 20.43 -1.14 -19.99
CA ILE A 38 19.21 -0.58 -19.41
C ILE A 38 19.28 0.92 -19.13
N ALA A 39 20.34 1.61 -19.53
CA ALA A 39 20.53 3.04 -19.22
C ALA A 39 19.33 3.89 -19.65
N GLU A 40 18.79 3.65 -20.85
CA GLU A 40 17.56 4.30 -21.31
C GLU A 40 16.35 3.97 -20.43
N LEU A 41 16.24 2.73 -19.94
CA LEU A 41 15.14 2.35 -19.06
C LEU A 41 15.26 3.00 -17.68
N VAL A 42 16.47 3.12 -17.16
CA VAL A 42 16.77 3.81 -15.91
C VAL A 42 16.46 5.30 -16.05
N LYS A 43 16.94 5.95 -17.13
CA LYS A 43 16.62 7.35 -17.42
C LYS A 43 15.12 7.60 -17.61
N LEU A 44 14.42 6.70 -18.32
CA LEU A 44 12.98 6.74 -18.43
C LEU A 44 12.35 6.59 -17.04
N ALA A 45 12.75 5.59 -16.24
CA ALA A 45 12.25 5.40 -14.88
C ALA A 45 12.49 6.63 -13.96
N GLU A 46 13.54 7.41 -14.22
CA GLU A 46 13.85 8.65 -13.50
C GLU A 46 13.05 9.88 -13.99
N HIS A 47 12.79 10.03 -15.30
CA HIS A 47 12.21 11.26 -15.87
C HIS A 47 10.83 11.06 -16.53
N ASP A 48 10.64 9.97 -17.28
CA ASP A 48 9.66 9.88 -18.37
C ASP A 48 8.72 8.65 -18.30
N TYR A 49 8.97 7.69 -17.41
CA TYR A 49 8.06 6.56 -17.18
C TYR A 49 6.72 7.03 -16.60
N TYR A 50 6.72 8.26 -16.12
CA TYR A 50 5.64 8.91 -15.41
C TYR A 50 4.96 10.02 -16.24
N VAL A 51 5.33 10.19 -17.52
CA VAL A 51 4.61 11.00 -18.51
C VAL A 51 3.83 10.09 -19.46
N ARG A 52 2.63 10.53 -19.91
CA ARG A 52 1.71 9.83 -20.83
C ARG A 52 2.41 9.34 -22.11
N LEU A 53 3.04 8.18 -22.07
CA LEU A 53 3.45 7.46 -23.27
C LEU A 53 2.58 6.22 -23.43
N ALA A 54 2.11 6.02 -24.66
CA ALA A 54 1.65 4.73 -25.15
C ALA A 54 2.88 3.82 -25.32
N MET A 55 3.55 3.48 -24.22
CA MET A 55 4.60 2.48 -24.22
C MET A 55 3.96 1.11 -24.10
N ASP A 56 4.33 0.20 -25.00
CA ASP A 56 3.98 -1.21 -24.87
C ASP A 56 4.69 -1.77 -23.64
N TYR A 57 3.94 -1.96 -22.56
CA TYR A 57 4.44 -2.51 -21.28
C TYR A 57 5.17 -3.84 -21.47
N ALA A 58 4.78 -4.64 -22.46
CA ALA A 58 5.46 -5.90 -22.75
C ALA A 58 6.87 -5.66 -23.30
N VAL A 59 7.08 -4.62 -24.12
CA VAL A 59 8.41 -4.27 -24.67
C VAL A 59 9.34 -3.82 -23.54
N THR A 60 8.88 -2.92 -22.67
CA THR A 60 9.65 -2.49 -21.49
C THR A 60 9.96 -3.67 -20.57
N GLY A 61 8.93 -4.46 -20.25
CA GLY A 61 9.04 -5.62 -19.40
C GLY A 61 10.03 -6.67 -19.92
N GLN A 62 10.04 -6.90 -21.24
CA GLN A 62 10.97 -7.81 -21.90
C GLN A 62 12.39 -7.29 -21.89
N LYS A 63 12.60 -5.97 -22.04
CA LYS A 63 13.93 -5.36 -21.93
C LYS A 63 14.50 -5.57 -20.53
N LEU A 64 13.71 -5.28 -19.49
CA LEU A 64 14.12 -5.50 -18.09
C LEU A 64 14.36 -6.98 -17.79
N TYR A 65 13.47 -7.87 -18.25
CA TYR A 65 13.61 -9.30 -18.07
C TYR A 65 14.89 -9.84 -18.74
N ARG A 66 15.14 -9.49 -20.00
CA ARG A 66 16.33 -9.93 -20.75
C ARG A 66 17.63 -9.47 -20.12
N TRP A 67 17.64 -8.27 -19.53
CA TRP A 67 18.80 -7.77 -18.80
C TRP A 67 19.12 -8.64 -17.58
N LEU A 68 18.12 -9.01 -16.77
CA LEU A 68 18.32 -9.93 -15.63
C LEU A 68 18.65 -11.36 -16.11
N ASP A 69 17.99 -11.82 -17.15
CA ASP A 69 18.09 -13.20 -17.65
C ASP A 69 19.45 -13.46 -18.32
N GLY A 70 19.90 -12.49 -19.14
CA GLY A 70 21.12 -12.55 -19.94
C GLY A 70 21.07 -13.65 -21.01
N LYS A 71 22.14 -13.74 -21.82
CA LYS A 71 22.27 -14.77 -22.89
C LYS A 71 22.20 -16.20 -22.37
N GLU A 72 22.54 -16.38 -21.11
CA GLU A 72 22.51 -17.64 -20.38
C GLU A 72 21.10 -18.12 -20.01
N ARG A 73 20.05 -17.29 -20.17
CA ARG A 73 18.69 -17.62 -19.73
C ARG A 73 18.63 -18.00 -18.25
N TRP A 74 19.38 -17.29 -17.42
CA TRP A 74 19.58 -17.64 -16.01
C TRP A 74 18.32 -17.43 -15.18
N LEU A 75 17.59 -16.33 -15.37
CA LEU A 75 16.36 -16.05 -14.64
C LEU A 75 15.28 -17.06 -15.02
N GLU A 76 15.21 -17.44 -16.30
CA GLU A 76 14.31 -18.50 -16.75
C GLU A 76 14.63 -19.84 -16.09
N ARG A 77 15.91 -20.28 -16.11
CA ARG A 77 16.35 -21.50 -15.43
C ARG A 77 16.10 -21.45 -13.92
N LEU A 78 16.31 -20.28 -13.31
CA LEU A 78 16.05 -20.06 -11.89
C LEU A 78 14.57 -20.23 -11.53
N LEU A 79 13.67 -19.74 -12.38
CA LEU A 79 12.23 -19.78 -12.16
C LEU A 79 11.58 -21.10 -12.61
N GLN A 80 12.28 -21.91 -13.42
CA GLN A 80 11.78 -23.17 -13.96
C GLN A 80 11.25 -24.16 -12.88
N PRO A 81 11.88 -24.34 -11.71
CA PRO A 81 11.37 -25.23 -10.67
C PRO A 81 10.03 -24.77 -10.07
N TYR A 82 9.72 -23.47 -10.14
CA TYR A 82 8.57 -22.86 -9.47
C TYR A 82 7.37 -22.63 -10.41
N GLN A 83 7.30 -23.34 -11.54
CA GLN A 83 6.21 -23.16 -12.52
C GLN A 83 4.80 -23.46 -11.96
N ARG A 84 4.70 -24.22 -10.86
CA ARG A 84 3.42 -24.59 -10.21
C ARG A 84 3.23 -23.93 -8.85
N GLU A 85 4.11 -22.99 -8.49
CA GLU A 85 4.14 -22.36 -7.18
C GLU A 85 4.17 -20.84 -7.31
N GLY A 86 3.59 -20.14 -6.34
CA GLY A 86 3.75 -18.69 -6.25
C GLY A 86 5.14 -18.33 -5.73
N VAL A 87 5.76 -17.31 -6.32
CA VAL A 87 7.09 -16.82 -5.94
C VAL A 87 7.00 -15.37 -5.49
N VAL A 88 7.75 -15.02 -4.45
CA VAL A 88 8.06 -13.64 -4.07
C VAL A 88 9.48 -13.35 -4.54
N LEU A 89 9.64 -12.34 -5.39
CA LEU A 89 10.95 -11.78 -5.73
C LEU A 89 11.21 -10.62 -4.76
N ALA A 90 11.97 -10.86 -3.70
CA ALA A 90 12.39 -9.83 -2.76
C ALA A 90 13.56 -9.05 -3.38
N ILE A 91 13.31 -7.83 -3.83
CA ILE A 91 14.25 -7.00 -4.58
C ILE A 91 14.73 -5.88 -3.66
N ALA A 92 15.99 -5.97 -3.25
CA ALA A 92 16.74 -4.85 -2.70
C ALA A 92 17.54 -4.22 -3.84
N ALA A 93 17.29 -2.95 -4.15
CA ALA A 93 17.94 -2.23 -5.23
C ALA A 93 18.42 -0.87 -4.74
N ALA A 94 19.68 -0.53 -5.04
CA ALA A 94 20.26 0.76 -4.69
C ALA A 94 19.91 1.86 -5.70
N GLU A 95 19.82 3.10 -5.22
CA GLU A 95 19.76 4.33 -6.02
C GLU A 95 18.68 4.24 -7.13
N ASN A 96 19.04 4.58 -8.36
CA ASN A 96 18.12 4.62 -9.50
C ASN A 96 17.58 3.25 -9.94
N LEU A 97 18.19 2.14 -9.51
CA LEU A 97 17.64 0.81 -9.76
C LEU A 97 16.35 0.59 -8.97
N ALA A 98 16.16 1.29 -7.86
CA ALA A 98 14.91 1.25 -7.11
C ALA A 98 13.73 1.74 -7.96
N HIS A 99 13.92 2.61 -8.96
CA HIS A 99 12.82 3.11 -9.80
C HIS A 99 12.36 2.15 -10.88
N LEU A 100 13.11 1.09 -11.16
CA LEU A 100 12.76 0.16 -12.23
C LEU A 100 11.39 -0.50 -11.96
N PRO A 101 10.58 -0.69 -13.02
CA PRO A 101 9.24 -1.26 -12.90
C PRO A 101 9.33 -2.78 -12.81
N TRP A 102 9.81 -3.31 -11.68
CA TRP A 102 9.97 -4.75 -11.45
C TRP A 102 8.69 -5.54 -11.66
N GLU A 103 7.54 -4.92 -11.38
CA GLU A 103 6.19 -5.43 -11.59
C GLU A 103 5.93 -5.78 -13.07
N MET A 104 6.64 -5.12 -13.99
CA MET A 104 6.53 -5.34 -15.44
C MET A 104 7.40 -6.46 -16.00
N LEU A 105 8.18 -7.18 -15.20
CA LEU A 105 9.00 -8.28 -15.72
C LEU A 105 8.17 -9.20 -16.63
N HIS A 106 8.59 -9.34 -17.89
CA HIS A 106 7.85 -10.05 -18.93
C HIS A 106 8.77 -11.04 -19.64
N ASP A 107 8.45 -12.33 -19.54
CA ASP A 107 9.31 -13.44 -20.01
C ASP A 107 9.22 -13.73 -21.52
N GLY A 108 8.45 -12.91 -22.24
CA GLY A 108 8.15 -13.06 -23.67
C GLY A 108 6.86 -13.82 -23.95
N LYS A 109 6.27 -14.47 -22.95
CA LYS A 109 4.95 -15.12 -23.00
C LYS A 109 3.90 -14.33 -22.24
N GLY A 110 4.29 -13.69 -21.13
CA GLY A 110 3.43 -12.83 -20.34
C GLY A 110 4.17 -12.13 -19.20
N PHE A 111 3.47 -11.24 -18.50
CA PHE A 111 3.98 -10.64 -17.26
C PHE A 111 4.10 -11.69 -16.16
N LEU A 112 5.20 -11.64 -15.40
CA LEU A 112 5.46 -12.59 -14.32
C LEU A 112 4.39 -12.53 -13.22
N VAL A 113 3.87 -11.34 -12.91
CA VAL A 113 2.76 -11.14 -11.96
C VAL A 113 1.44 -11.74 -12.46
N GLY A 114 1.26 -11.83 -13.79
CA GLY A 114 0.07 -12.40 -14.42
C GLY A 114 0.06 -13.93 -14.52
N ARG A 115 1.14 -14.60 -14.11
CA ARG A 115 1.21 -16.07 -14.08
C ARG A 115 0.22 -16.66 -13.07
N LEU A 116 -0.11 -17.93 -13.24
CA LEU A 116 -0.97 -18.69 -12.34
C LEU A 116 -0.22 -19.95 -11.85
N PRO A 117 0.34 -19.97 -10.62
CA PRO A 117 0.41 -18.88 -9.64
C PRO A 117 1.35 -17.73 -10.05
N GLY A 118 1.13 -16.54 -9.49
CA GLY A 118 1.88 -15.32 -9.82
C GLY A 118 3.27 -15.27 -9.21
N ILE A 119 4.17 -14.52 -9.84
CA ILE A 119 5.49 -14.16 -9.31
C ILE A 119 5.43 -12.67 -8.96
N VAL A 120 5.48 -12.35 -7.67
CA VAL A 120 5.24 -10.99 -7.13
C VAL A 120 6.56 -10.35 -6.71
N PRO A 121 6.98 -9.26 -7.37
CA PRO A 121 8.04 -8.41 -6.86
C PRO A 121 7.64 -7.73 -5.55
N VAL A 122 8.56 -7.72 -4.60
CA VAL A 122 8.46 -7.01 -3.33
C VAL A 122 9.71 -6.18 -3.16
N ARG A 123 9.54 -4.87 -2.96
CA ARG A 123 10.62 -3.92 -2.74
C ARG A 123 11.07 -4.06 -1.30
N TRP A 124 12.23 -4.66 -1.11
CA TRP A 124 12.72 -5.09 0.19
C TRP A 124 13.82 -4.16 0.70
N VAL A 125 13.56 -3.52 1.83
CA VAL A 125 14.57 -2.73 2.54
C VAL A 125 15.31 -3.66 3.49
N ALA A 126 16.55 -3.99 3.15
CA ALA A 126 17.44 -4.82 3.96
C ALA A 126 17.95 -4.00 5.17
N GLY A 127 17.13 -3.91 6.22
CA GLY A 127 17.51 -3.33 7.52
C GLY A 127 18.37 -4.30 8.35
N ALA A 128 18.06 -4.45 9.64
CA ALA A 128 18.78 -5.35 10.56
C ALA A 128 18.69 -6.85 10.18
N THR A 129 17.75 -7.22 9.30
CA THR A 129 17.54 -8.59 8.83
C THR A 129 18.22 -8.80 7.47
N SER A 130 19.08 -9.80 7.38
CA SER A 130 19.77 -10.18 6.14
C SER A 130 18.95 -11.08 5.22
N LYS A 131 17.72 -11.44 5.60
CA LYS A 131 16.80 -12.29 4.84
C LYS A 131 15.36 -11.89 5.14
N LEU A 132 14.55 -11.78 4.08
CA LEU A 132 13.11 -11.61 4.22
C LEU A 132 12.46 -12.95 4.61
N SER A 133 11.63 -12.90 5.64
CA SER A 133 10.83 -14.04 6.11
C SER A 133 9.34 -13.70 6.06
N VAL A 134 8.48 -14.72 6.04
CA VAL A 134 7.03 -14.54 6.14
C VAL A 134 6.62 -14.66 7.60
N ALA A 135 5.94 -13.65 8.13
CA ALA A 135 5.30 -13.69 9.44
C ALA A 135 3.82 -14.09 9.26
N ALA A 136 3.53 -15.38 9.40
CA ALA A 136 2.20 -15.96 9.24
C ALA A 136 1.61 -16.38 10.60
N THR A 137 0.98 -15.44 11.28
CA THR A 137 0.21 -15.69 12.52
C THR A 137 -1.19 -15.12 12.34
N PRO A 138 -2.07 -15.79 11.56
CA PRO A 138 -3.39 -15.26 11.26
C PRO A 138 -4.29 -15.27 12.49
N GLU A 139 -5.00 -14.17 12.69
CA GLU A 139 -6.01 -14.06 13.75
C GLU A 139 -7.29 -14.81 13.37
N ASN A 140 -7.90 -15.53 14.32
CA ASN A 140 -9.12 -16.30 14.05
C ASN A 140 -10.39 -15.42 14.11
N ARG A 141 -10.42 -14.36 13.30
CA ARG A 141 -11.52 -13.37 13.21
C ARG A 141 -11.67 -12.80 11.79
N ALA A 142 -12.64 -11.92 11.59
CA ALA A 142 -12.70 -11.07 10.39
C ALA A 142 -11.51 -10.10 10.33
N LEU A 143 -11.16 -9.67 9.12
CA LEU A 143 -10.11 -8.67 8.87
C LEU A 143 -10.54 -7.33 9.46
N ASN A 144 -9.66 -6.69 10.24
CA ASN A 144 -9.91 -5.36 10.81
C ASN A 144 -9.24 -4.31 9.92
N LEU A 145 -10.04 -3.56 9.18
CA LEU A 145 -9.62 -2.49 8.28
C LEU A 145 -9.96 -1.14 8.90
N LEU A 146 -8.93 -0.33 9.15
CA LEU A 146 -9.07 1.10 9.39
C LEU A 146 -8.96 1.84 8.06
N PHE A 147 -9.99 2.57 7.69
CA PHE A 147 -10.05 3.38 6.49
C PHE A 147 -10.08 4.86 6.86
N MET A 148 -9.25 5.66 6.22
CA MET A 148 -9.27 7.11 6.35
C MET A 148 -9.13 7.72 4.97
N ALA A 149 -10.15 8.48 4.56
CA ALA A 149 -10.08 9.31 3.36
C ALA A 149 -9.67 10.73 3.72
N THR A 150 -8.91 11.41 2.87
CA THR A 150 -8.60 12.83 3.01
C THR A 150 -9.17 13.63 1.84
N SER A 151 -9.78 14.75 2.17
CA SER A 151 -10.30 15.71 1.20
C SER A 151 -10.29 17.09 1.85
N PRO A 152 -9.16 17.78 1.96
CA PRO A 152 -9.17 19.13 2.54
C PRO A 152 -10.00 20.14 1.75
N LEU A 153 -10.38 21.22 2.44
CA LEU A 153 -11.12 22.35 1.87
C LEU A 153 -10.32 23.03 0.74
N GLY A 154 -11.04 23.55 -0.25
CA GLY A 154 -10.45 24.34 -1.34
C GLY A 154 -9.83 23.52 -2.48
N LEU A 155 -9.95 22.18 -2.45
CA LEU A 155 -9.53 21.33 -3.55
C LEU A 155 -10.46 21.44 -4.77
N LYS A 156 -9.85 21.51 -5.95
CA LYS A 156 -10.59 21.53 -7.23
C LYS A 156 -11.12 20.15 -7.62
N SER A 157 -10.41 19.09 -7.25
CA SER A 157 -10.77 17.69 -7.51
C SER A 157 -11.06 16.98 -6.20
N VAL A 158 -12.34 16.70 -5.95
CA VAL A 158 -12.80 15.91 -4.81
C VAL A 158 -12.79 14.43 -5.22
N LEU A 159 -12.09 13.60 -4.45
CA LEU A 159 -12.09 12.15 -4.65
C LEU A 159 -13.43 11.57 -4.17
N ASP A 160 -13.93 10.58 -4.89
CA ASP A 160 -15.14 9.83 -4.53
C ASP A 160 -14.78 8.65 -3.60
N TYR A 161 -14.32 8.97 -2.39
CA TYR A 161 -13.88 7.97 -1.41
C TYR A 161 -15.04 7.13 -0.86
N GLU A 162 -16.27 7.65 -0.84
CA GLU A 162 -17.47 6.89 -0.47
C GLU A 162 -17.70 5.73 -1.46
N LYS A 163 -17.43 5.96 -2.75
CA LYS A 163 -17.48 4.90 -3.75
C LYS A 163 -16.36 3.87 -3.56
N GLU A 164 -15.16 4.29 -3.16
CA GLU A 164 -14.09 3.33 -2.82
C GLU A 164 -14.51 2.45 -1.64
N GLU A 165 -15.02 3.05 -0.56
CA GLU A 165 -15.55 2.35 0.61
C GLU A 165 -16.67 1.37 0.24
N ALA A 166 -17.68 1.85 -0.50
CA ALA A 166 -18.80 1.02 -0.96
C ALA A 166 -18.31 -0.19 -1.78
N ARG A 167 -17.30 0.02 -2.63
CA ARG A 167 -16.70 -1.06 -3.43
C ARG A 167 -15.96 -2.09 -2.59
N ILE A 168 -15.30 -1.68 -1.51
CA ILE A 168 -14.69 -2.60 -0.54
C ILE A 168 -15.78 -3.46 0.11
N LEU A 169 -16.87 -2.84 0.58
CA LEU A 169 -17.98 -3.55 1.22
C LEU A 169 -18.69 -4.51 0.26
N GLU A 170 -18.95 -4.09 -0.98
CA GLU A 170 -19.50 -4.94 -2.05
C GLU A 170 -18.59 -6.15 -2.34
N ALA A 171 -17.29 -5.92 -2.54
CA ALA A 171 -16.33 -6.96 -2.87
C ALA A 171 -16.15 -7.99 -1.74
N THR A 172 -16.33 -7.55 -0.49
CA THR A 172 -16.22 -8.38 0.71
C THR A 172 -17.55 -8.91 1.25
N ALA A 173 -18.68 -8.65 0.60
CA ALA A 173 -20.01 -9.07 1.09
C ALA A 173 -20.13 -10.58 1.40
N ARG A 174 -19.41 -11.43 0.66
CA ARG A 174 -19.39 -12.89 0.93
C ARG A 174 -18.51 -13.30 2.11
N GLN A 175 -17.50 -12.50 2.44
CA GLN A 175 -16.60 -12.68 3.58
C GLN A 175 -16.36 -11.32 4.23
N PRO A 176 -17.32 -10.82 5.03
CA PRO A 176 -17.28 -9.45 5.54
C PRO A 176 -16.02 -9.19 6.37
N LEU A 177 -15.48 -7.99 6.20
CA LEU A 177 -14.45 -7.41 7.07
C LEU A 177 -15.09 -6.50 8.12
N ALA A 178 -14.36 -6.20 9.20
CA ALA A 178 -14.69 -5.17 10.16
C ALA A 178 -14.09 -3.85 9.66
N LEU A 179 -14.94 -2.95 9.17
CA LEU A 179 -14.54 -1.63 8.69
C LEU A 179 -14.73 -0.61 9.81
N THR A 180 -13.67 0.13 10.13
CA THR A 180 -13.72 1.34 10.95
C THR A 180 -13.29 2.51 10.07
N VAL A 181 -14.07 3.59 10.07
CA VAL A 181 -13.76 4.80 9.30
C VAL A 181 -13.31 5.92 10.24
N GLU A 182 -12.15 6.49 9.96
CA GLU A 182 -11.74 7.78 10.50
C GLU A 182 -12.28 8.87 9.53
N GLU A 183 -13.18 9.70 10.04
CA GLU A 183 -13.99 10.63 9.26
C GLU A 183 -13.40 12.04 9.16
N SER A 184 -12.45 12.40 10.00
CA SER A 184 -11.94 13.78 10.08
C SER A 184 -10.94 14.10 8.97
N GLY A 185 -10.19 13.09 8.49
CA GLY A 185 -9.04 13.28 7.61
C GLY A 185 -7.80 13.84 8.33
N CYS A 186 -7.84 13.94 9.68
CA CYS A 186 -6.80 14.50 10.53
C CYS A 186 -5.94 13.41 11.16
N LEU A 187 -4.61 13.55 11.08
CA LEU A 187 -3.69 12.54 11.60
C LEU A 187 -3.75 12.41 13.13
N THR A 188 -4.01 13.50 13.86
CA THR A 188 -4.15 13.45 15.32
C THR A 188 -5.42 12.69 15.74
N GLU A 189 -6.53 12.87 15.03
CA GLU A 189 -7.77 12.11 15.27
C GLU A 189 -7.62 10.63 14.88
N LEU A 190 -6.80 10.34 13.86
CA LEU A 190 -6.38 8.98 13.54
C LEU A 190 -5.57 8.36 14.69
N GLY A 191 -4.63 9.10 15.27
CA GLY A 191 -3.84 8.68 16.43
C GLY A 191 -4.74 8.30 17.61
N TYR A 192 -5.66 9.18 18.01
CA TYR A 192 -6.63 8.93 19.08
C TYR A 192 -7.51 7.70 18.79
N LEU A 193 -8.03 7.59 17.56
CA LEU A 193 -8.84 6.43 17.18
C LEU A 193 -8.06 5.11 17.31
N VAL A 194 -6.79 5.08 16.87
CA VAL A 194 -5.99 3.86 16.97
C VAL A 194 -5.70 3.52 18.44
N GLU A 195 -5.41 4.52 19.28
CA GLU A 195 -5.22 4.35 20.73
C GLU A 195 -6.46 3.80 21.45
N ASP A 196 -7.65 4.28 21.12
CA ASP A 196 -8.91 3.83 21.74
C ASP A 196 -9.18 2.33 21.52
N TYR A 197 -8.78 1.80 20.34
CA TYR A 197 -8.93 0.37 20.03
C TYR A 197 -7.79 -0.49 20.60
N GLY A 198 -6.64 0.13 20.84
CA GLY A 198 -5.47 -0.50 21.42
C GLY A 198 -4.59 -1.24 20.43
N LYS A 199 -3.43 -1.66 20.95
CA LYS A 199 -2.36 -2.27 20.17
C LYS A 199 -2.80 -3.54 19.43
N ASP A 200 -2.29 -3.69 18.20
CA ASP A 200 -2.51 -4.86 17.33
C ASP A 200 -3.99 -5.11 16.94
N TYR A 201 -4.89 -4.15 17.17
CA TYR A 201 -6.30 -4.28 16.80
C TYR A 201 -6.52 -4.24 15.29
N PHE A 202 -5.97 -3.22 14.62
CA PHE A 202 -6.10 -3.05 13.17
C PHE A 202 -5.05 -3.88 12.43
N ASP A 203 -5.48 -4.67 11.45
CA ASP A 203 -4.55 -5.38 10.57
C ASP A 203 -4.00 -4.42 9.50
N ILE A 204 -4.85 -3.51 9.04
CA ILE A 204 -4.59 -2.64 7.90
C ILE A 204 -5.05 -1.22 8.21
N LEU A 205 -4.20 -0.24 7.90
CA LEU A 205 -4.61 1.15 7.68
C LEU A 205 -4.64 1.41 6.17
N HIS A 206 -5.79 1.80 5.65
CA HIS A 206 -5.94 2.34 4.30
C HIS A 206 -6.09 3.85 4.41
N LEU A 207 -5.10 4.57 3.88
CA LEU A 207 -5.14 6.01 3.75
C LEU A 207 -5.30 6.38 2.28
N THR A 208 -6.45 6.95 1.91
CA THR A 208 -6.77 7.35 0.53
C THR A 208 -6.90 8.86 0.43
N GLY A 209 -6.35 9.45 -0.63
CA GLY A 209 -6.25 10.90 -0.72
C GLY A 209 -5.30 11.39 -1.80
N HIS A 210 -5.14 12.70 -1.86
CA HIS A 210 -4.13 13.30 -2.73
C HIS A 210 -2.75 13.20 -2.10
N ALA A 211 -1.74 12.93 -2.91
CA ALA A 211 -0.34 12.92 -2.52
C ALA A 211 0.52 13.37 -3.70
N GLY A 212 1.70 13.88 -3.40
CA GLY A 212 2.61 14.44 -4.39
C GLY A 212 3.95 14.81 -3.77
N PHE A 213 4.63 15.77 -4.39
CA PHE A 213 5.92 16.27 -3.91
C PHE A 213 5.80 17.74 -3.53
N GLU A 214 6.46 18.10 -2.43
CA GLU A 214 6.74 19.47 -2.03
C GLU A 214 8.25 19.58 -1.80
N GLU A 215 8.91 20.53 -2.47
CA GLU A 215 10.36 20.71 -2.40
C GLU A 215 11.16 19.40 -2.63
N GLU A 216 10.71 18.57 -3.58
CA GLU A 216 11.29 17.25 -3.92
C GLU A 216 11.11 16.14 -2.87
N GLU A 217 10.37 16.40 -1.79
CA GLU A 217 10.04 15.40 -0.78
C GLU A 217 8.58 14.95 -0.91
N PRO A 218 8.28 13.64 -0.72
CA PRO A 218 6.93 13.14 -0.83
C PRO A 218 6.08 13.63 0.34
N ARG A 219 4.84 14.02 0.04
CA ARG A 219 3.83 14.50 1.01
C ARG A 219 2.48 13.88 0.72
N PHE A 220 1.75 13.54 1.79
CA PHE A 220 0.35 13.16 1.71
C PHE A 220 -0.52 14.32 2.17
N LEU A 221 -1.52 14.68 1.38
CA LEU A 221 -2.40 15.79 1.68
C LEU A 221 -3.51 15.31 2.62
N THR A 222 -3.38 15.63 3.90
CA THR A 222 -4.37 15.35 4.95
C THR A 222 -5.08 16.64 5.35
N GLU A 223 -5.90 16.56 6.40
CA GLU A 223 -6.69 17.67 6.91
C GLU A 223 -6.20 18.07 8.30
N THR A 224 -6.34 19.34 8.66
CA THR A 224 -6.44 19.75 10.06
C THR A 224 -7.81 19.32 10.61
N GLU A 225 -7.99 19.36 11.93
CA GLU A 225 -9.30 19.11 12.55
C GLU A 225 -10.42 20.06 12.07
N THR A 226 -10.08 21.22 11.50
CA THR A 226 -11.01 22.20 10.92
C THR A 226 -11.10 22.15 9.40
N GLY A 227 -10.45 21.17 8.75
CA GLY A 227 -10.58 20.86 7.33
C GLY A 227 -9.62 21.61 6.41
N GLU A 228 -8.71 22.42 6.93
CA GLU A 228 -7.64 23.01 6.13
C GLU A 228 -6.64 21.93 5.67
N ALA A 229 -5.98 22.17 4.54
CA ALA A 229 -4.95 21.29 4.01
C ALA A 229 -3.74 21.21 4.95
N TYR A 230 -3.27 19.99 5.20
CA TYR A 230 -2.01 19.71 5.88
C TYR A 230 -1.16 18.77 5.02
N LEU A 231 0.10 19.13 4.76
CA LEU A 231 1.03 18.33 3.98
C LEU A 231 1.82 17.43 4.94
N ALA A 232 1.34 16.20 5.11
CA ALA A 232 1.91 15.23 6.03
C ALA A 232 3.11 14.49 5.43
N THR A 233 4.13 14.30 6.27
CA THR A 233 5.27 13.42 6.00
C THR A 233 4.99 11.99 6.46
N ALA A 234 5.86 11.04 6.09
CA ALA A 234 5.83 9.71 6.68
C ALA A 234 6.12 9.74 8.19
N GLU A 235 6.95 10.67 8.66
CA GLU A 235 7.25 10.84 10.09
C GLU A 235 6.01 11.28 10.88
N ASP A 236 5.17 12.17 10.32
CA ASP A 236 3.94 12.60 10.97
C ASP A 236 2.97 11.42 11.19
N LEU A 237 2.78 10.58 10.17
CA LEU A 237 1.99 9.35 10.32
C LEU A 237 2.59 8.40 11.36
N ALA A 238 3.91 8.18 11.30
CA ALA A 238 4.57 7.30 12.25
C ALA A 238 4.52 7.84 13.68
N ARG A 239 4.54 9.16 13.87
CA ARG A 239 4.43 9.83 15.17
C ARG A 239 3.05 9.69 15.79
N GLU A 240 2.00 9.66 14.97
CA GLU A 240 0.61 9.49 15.45
C GLU A 240 0.29 8.01 15.72
N LEU A 241 0.87 7.10 14.93
CA LEU A 241 0.62 5.66 15.09
C LEU A 241 1.58 4.97 16.09
N GLN A 242 2.81 5.47 16.24
CA GLN A 242 3.89 4.96 17.11
C GLN A 242 3.91 3.43 17.26
N PHE A 243 3.57 2.94 18.45
CA PHE A 243 3.60 1.53 18.85
C PHE A 243 2.43 0.71 18.30
N GLN A 244 1.58 1.31 17.47
CA GLN A 244 0.32 0.77 16.96
C GLN A 244 0.27 0.75 15.42
N LEU A 245 1.41 0.88 14.75
CA LEU A 245 1.51 0.69 13.29
C LEU A 245 0.91 -0.66 12.88
N PRO A 246 -0.12 -0.67 11.99
CA PRO A 246 -0.72 -1.90 11.50
C PRO A 246 0.27 -2.80 10.76
N LYS A 247 -0.09 -4.08 10.60
CA LYS A 247 0.74 -5.06 9.88
C LYS A 247 0.96 -4.67 8.42
N LEU A 248 -0.01 -4.00 7.81
CA LEU A 248 0.04 -3.45 6.46
C LEU A 248 -0.53 -2.03 6.45
N ILE A 249 0.17 -1.09 5.83
CA ILE A 249 -0.36 0.25 5.53
C ILE A 249 -0.55 0.33 4.02
N PHE A 250 -1.72 0.75 3.56
CA PHE A 250 -1.97 1.06 2.16
C PHE A 250 -2.08 2.58 2.00
N LEU A 251 -1.04 3.19 1.42
CA LEU A 251 -1.03 4.59 1.01
C LEU A 251 -1.63 4.72 -0.39
N SER A 252 -2.96 4.77 -0.48
CA SER A 252 -3.70 4.98 -1.73
C SER A 252 -3.74 6.46 -2.13
N GLY A 253 -2.55 7.06 -2.25
CA GLY A 253 -2.34 8.37 -2.82
C GLY A 253 -1.37 8.28 -3.99
N CYS A 254 -1.49 9.18 -4.96
CA CYS A 254 -0.58 9.21 -6.10
C CYS A 254 0.87 9.45 -5.62
N HIS A 255 1.85 8.84 -6.29
CA HIS A 255 3.27 9.05 -6.03
C HIS A 255 3.80 8.62 -4.64
N THR A 256 2.99 8.00 -3.78
CA THR A 256 3.42 7.57 -2.43
C THR A 256 4.50 6.48 -2.43
N GLY A 257 4.63 5.73 -3.54
CA GLY A 257 5.72 4.79 -3.83
C GLY A 257 6.74 5.32 -4.84
N GLN A 258 6.77 6.62 -5.09
CA GLN A 258 7.79 7.26 -5.91
C GLN A 258 8.87 7.85 -5.00
N ALA A 259 10.13 7.48 -5.23
CA ALA A 259 11.27 8.14 -4.61
C ALA A 259 11.59 9.46 -5.34
N GLY A 260 12.01 10.49 -4.60
CA GLY A 260 12.39 11.79 -5.15
C GLY A 260 13.82 11.80 -5.70
N GLN A 261 14.18 12.86 -6.45
CA GLN A 261 15.54 13.11 -6.96
C GLN A 261 16.24 11.87 -7.56
N SER A 262 15.62 11.19 -8.52
CA SER A 262 16.17 9.99 -9.17
C SER A 262 16.55 8.84 -8.22
N GLY A 263 15.97 8.79 -7.01
CA GLY A 263 16.22 7.73 -6.03
C GLY A 263 17.15 8.14 -4.90
N ALA A 264 17.60 9.39 -4.86
CA ALA A 264 18.35 9.93 -3.74
C ALA A 264 17.45 10.23 -2.52
N VAL A 265 16.19 10.58 -2.76
CA VAL A 265 15.19 10.80 -1.69
C VAL A 265 14.27 9.58 -1.64
N PRO A 266 14.13 8.90 -0.50
CA PRO A 266 13.24 7.74 -0.37
C PRO A 266 11.79 8.10 -0.66
N SER A 267 11.01 7.14 -1.12
CA SER A 267 9.56 7.27 -1.21
C SER A 267 8.93 7.32 0.17
N MET A 268 7.72 7.89 0.28
CA MET A 268 6.96 7.89 1.54
C MET A 268 6.76 6.47 2.10
N ALA A 269 6.59 5.47 1.23
CA ALA A 269 6.53 4.07 1.63
C ALA A 269 7.82 3.58 2.29
N GLU A 270 8.99 3.93 1.74
CA GLU A 270 10.29 3.58 2.31
C GLU A 270 10.55 4.32 3.64
N GLU A 271 10.16 5.58 3.73
CA GLU A 271 10.26 6.36 4.96
C GLU A 271 9.41 5.76 6.08
N LEU A 272 8.17 5.32 5.79
CA LEU A 272 7.34 4.61 6.77
C LEU A 272 7.96 3.29 7.22
N LEU A 273 8.59 2.54 6.32
CA LEU A 273 9.33 1.33 6.70
C LEU A 273 10.48 1.66 7.66
N ASN A 274 11.24 2.72 7.37
CA ASN A 274 12.30 3.20 8.25
C ASN A 274 11.76 3.68 9.61
N ALA A 275 10.53 4.19 9.64
CA ALA A 275 9.83 4.59 10.85
C ALA A 275 9.14 3.42 11.60
N GLY A 276 9.32 2.18 11.15
CA GLY A 276 8.90 0.96 11.88
C GLY A 276 7.73 0.20 11.25
N ALA A 277 7.17 0.66 10.13
CA ALA A 277 6.17 -0.10 9.41
C ALA A 277 6.77 -1.42 8.87
N LYS A 278 5.97 -2.50 8.89
CA LYS A 278 6.42 -3.81 8.40
C LYS A 278 6.24 -3.95 6.89
N ALA A 279 5.11 -3.47 6.39
CA ALA A 279 4.76 -3.50 4.98
C ALA A 279 3.93 -2.28 4.60
N VAL A 280 4.25 -1.71 3.44
CA VAL A 280 3.51 -0.60 2.85
C VAL A 280 3.15 -0.95 1.41
N LEU A 281 1.87 -0.89 1.08
CA LEU A 281 1.37 -0.91 -0.29
C LEU A 281 1.18 0.55 -0.73
N SER A 282 1.64 0.90 -1.93
CA SER A 282 1.60 2.28 -2.41
C SER A 282 1.52 2.36 -3.94
N TRP A 283 1.27 3.56 -4.46
CA TRP A 283 1.27 3.83 -5.89
C TRP A 283 2.57 4.51 -6.32
N GLY A 284 3.27 3.91 -7.28
CA GLY A 284 4.53 4.43 -7.82
C GLY A 284 4.38 5.71 -8.66
N ASN A 285 3.16 6.13 -9.00
CA ASN A 285 2.83 7.34 -9.75
C ASN A 285 1.32 7.65 -9.64
N SER A 286 0.84 8.65 -10.38
CA SER A 286 -0.57 8.92 -10.66
C SER A 286 -1.30 7.70 -11.21
N VAL A 287 -2.43 7.36 -10.60
CA VAL A 287 -3.29 6.22 -10.94
C VAL A 287 -4.70 6.71 -11.30
N LEU A 288 -5.36 6.06 -12.25
CA LEU A 288 -6.79 6.31 -12.52
C LEU A 288 -7.66 5.79 -11.38
N ASP A 289 -8.65 6.59 -10.97
CA ASP A 289 -9.63 6.22 -9.93
C ASP A 289 -10.26 4.84 -10.17
N ARG A 290 -10.57 4.51 -11.43
CA ARG A 290 -11.11 3.19 -11.80
C ARG A 290 -10.13 2.06 -11.45
N ASP A 291 -8.87 2.24 -11.80
CA ASP A 291 -7.83 1.22 -11.61
C ASP A 291 -7.53 1.06 -10.12
N ALA A 292 -7.44 2.18 -9.38
CA ALA A 292 -7.29 2.17 -7.92
C ALA A 292 -8.47 1.49 -7.21
N THR A 293 -9.71 1.84 -7.58
CA THR A 293 -10.93 1.22 -7.02
C THR A 293 -10.96 -0.29 -7.26
N THR A 294 -10.60 -0.73 -8.47
CA THR A 294 -10.56 -2.16 -8.83
C THR A 294 -9.47 -2.90 -8.07
N ALA A 295 -8.31 -2.26 -7.89
CA ALA A 295 -7.20 -2.79 -7.13
C ALA A 295 -7.57 -3.00 -5.66
N THR A 296 -8.12 -1.95 -5.04
CA THR A 296 -8.64 -1.91 -3.67
C THR A 296 -9.68 -3.03 -3.45
N ALA A 297 -10.72 -3.10 -4.30
CA ALA A 297 -11.77 -4.12 -4.19
C ALA A 297 -11.21 -5.55 -4.26
N THR A 298 -10.33 -5.83 -5.22
CA THR A 298 -9.73 -7.16 -5.40
C THR A 298 -8.80 -7.54 -4.23
N LEU A 299 -8.00 -6.57 -3.77
CA LEU A 299 -7.08 -6.75 -2.65
C LEU A 299 -7.85 -7.15 -1.38
N TYR A 300 -8.85 -6.36 -0.99
CA TYR A 300 -9.60 -6.63 0.24
C TYR A 300 -10.48 -7.87 0.14
N GLN A 301 -10.99 -8.20 -1.05
CA GLN A 301 -11.64 -9.50 -1.27
C GLN A 301 -10.70 -10.67 -0.96
N GLY A 302 -9.44 -10.58 -1.38
CA GLY A 302 -8.42 -11.59 -1.09
C GLY A 302 -8.05 -11.66 0.40
N LEU A 303 -7.75 -10.51 1.00
CA LEU A 303 -7.32 -10.42 2.40
C LEU A 303 -8.43 -10.84 3.37
N ALA A 304 -9.68 -10.41 3.14
CA ALA A 304 -10.82 -10.79 3.96
C ALA A 304 -11.13 -12.30 3.86
N ALA A 305 -10.75 -12.92 2.75
CA ALA A 305 -10.83 -14.37 2.55
C ALA A 305 -9.72 -15.18 3.26
N GLY A 306 -8.77 -14.50 3.91
CA GLY A 306 -7.64 -15.12 4.61
C GLY A 306 -6.49 -15.52 3.69
N LYS A 307 -6.37 -14.94 2.49
CA LYS A 307 -5.17 -15.09 1.66
C LYS A 307 -4.00 -14.33 2.29
N GLY A 308 -2.77 -14.78 2.02
CA GLY A 308 -1.57 -14.03 2.40
C GLY A 308 -1.49 -12.70 1.64
N VAL A 309 -0.78 -11.70 2.20
CA VAL A 309 -0.66 -10.36 1.58
C VAL A 309 -0.16 -10.45 0.13
N THR A 310 0.90 -11.21 -0.14
CA THR A 310 1.43 -11.36 -1.50
C THR A 310 0.50 -12.13 -2.43
N GLU A 311 -0.31 -13.06 -1.91
CA GLU A 311 -1.30 -13.78 -2.71
C GLU A 311 -2.46 -12.85 -3.10
N ALA A 312 -2.89 -11.99 -2.18
CA ALA A 312 -3.89 -10.96 -2.45
C ALA A 312 -3.38 -9.96 -3.51
N VAL A 313 -2.14 -9.49 -3.37
CA VAL A 313 -1.49 -8.62 -4.37
C VAL A 313 -1.35 -9.32 -5.73
N ALA A 314 -0.98 -10.60 -5.77
CA ALA A 314 -0.95 -11.37 -7.01
C ALA A 314 -2.32 -11.42 -7.71
N CYS A 315 -3.38 -11.70 -6.94
CA CYS A 315 -4.75 -11.69 -7.45
C CYS A 315 -5.15 -10.30 -7.98
N THR A 316 -4.71 -9.23 -7.30
CA THR A 316 -4.95 -7.85 -7.72
C THR A 316 -4.30 -7.56 -9.08
N TYR A 317 -3.01 -7.88 -9.28
CA TYR A 317 -2.38 -7.72 -10.59
C TYR A 317 -3.11 -8.51 -11.68
N GLN A 318 -3.47 -9.76 -11.41
CA GLN A 318 -4.16 -10.62 -12.38
C GLN A 318 -5.53 -10.06 -12.77
N ALA A 319 -6.28 -9.51 -11.80
CA ALA A 319 -7.56 -8.87 -12.07
C ALA A 319 -7.39 -7.59 -12.91
N LEU A 320 -6.46 -6.73 -12.53
CA LEU A 320 -6.17 -5.48 -13.26
C LEU A 320 -5.70 -5.75 -14.70
N ILE A 321 -4.79 -6.71 -14.90
CA ILE A 321 -4.34 -7.12 -16.24
C ILE A 321 -5.51 -7.67 -17.07
N LYS A 322 -6.36 -8.51 -16.47
CA LYS A 322 -7.55 -9.05 -17.13
C LYS A 322 -8.52 -7.95 -17.57
N GLU A 323 -8.66 -6.91 -16.76
CA GLU A 323 -9.48 -5.73 -17.05
C GLU A 323 -8.83 -4.72 -17.99
N GLN A 324 -7.59 -4.99 -18.43
CA GLN A 324 -6.78 -4.06 -19.23
C GLN A 324 -6.65 -2.69 -18.53
N ALA A 325 -6.57 -2.71 -17.20
CA ALA A 325 -6.23 -1.53 -16.41
C ALA A 325 -4.89 -0.98 -16.93
N ARG A 326 -4.77 0.34 -17.00
CA ARG A 326 -3.55 0.98 -17.52
C ARG A 326 -2.46 0.94 -16.45
N ASP A 327 -2.85 1.21 -15.22
CA ASP A 327 -1.95 1.59 -14.14
C ASP A 327 -1.60 0.41 -13.21
N TRP A 328 -1.87 -0.83 -13.64
CA TRP A 328 -1.72 -2.04 -12.82
C TRP A 328 -0.33 -2.22 -12.21
N HIS A 329 0.71 -1.82 -12.93
CA HIS A 329 2.12 -1.97 -12.57
C HIS A 329 2.60 -0.91 -11.56
N LEU A 330 1.79 0.12 -11.30
CA LEU A 330 2.11 1.17 -10.35
C LEU A 330 1.80 0.76 -8.92
N LEU A 331 1.00 -0.28 -8.69
CA LEU A 331 0.82 -0.84 -7.36
C LEU A 331 2.15 -1.47 -6.93
N ARG A 332 2.68 -1.09 -5.78
CA ARG A 332 4.01 -1.53 -5.31
C ARG A 332 3.94 -1.95 -3.84
N LEU A 333 4.50 -3.11 -3.53
CA LEU A 333 4.58 -3.62 -2.16
C LEU A 333 6.01 -3.46 -1.62
N TYR A 334 6.14 -2.65 -0.59
CA TYR A 334 7.37 -2.38 0.16
C TYR A 334 7.36 -3.14 1.47
N VAL A 335 8.48 -3.74 1.85
CA VAL A 335 8.59 -4.53 3.08
C VAL A 335 9.93 -4.32 3.78
N ALA A 336 9.91 -4.24 5.11
CA ALA A 336 11.08 -4.28 5.97
C ALA A 336 10.95 -5.40 7.02
N GLY A 337 12.06 -6.09 7.29
CA GLY A 337 12.10 -7.16 8.29
C GLY A 337 11.37 -8.44 7.85
N SER A 338 10.06 -8.48 8.07
CA SER A 338 9.21 -9.65 7.79
C SER A 338 7.99 -9.27 6.95
N LEU A 339 7.76 -10.01 5.87
CA LEU A 339 6.57 -9.90 5.05
C LEU A 339 5.37 -10.46 5.81
N PRO A 340 4.29 -9.70 6.04
CA PRO A 340 3.07 -10.24 6.60
C PRO A 340 2.50 -11.35 5.69
N GLY A 341 2.24 -12.51 6.28
CA GLY A 341 1.57 -13.62 5.61
C GLY A 341 0.05 -13.43 5.60
N GLU A 342 -0.68 -14.45 6.02
CA GLU A 342 -2.11 -14.37 6.28
C GLU A 342 -2.37 -13.50 7.52
N LEU A 343 -3.23 -12.48 7.37
CA LEU A 343 -3.61 -11.60 8.48
C LEU A 343 -4.72 -12.23 9.34
N VAL A 344 -5.63 -12.96 8.70
CA VAL A 344 -6.78 -13.60 9.33
C VAL A 344 -7.05 -14.99 8.76
N THR A 345 -7.81 -15.79 9.49
CA THR A 345 -8.18 -17.14 9.05
C THR A 345 -9.32 -17.13 8.02
N PRO A 346 -9.40 -18.13 7.12
CA PRO A 346 -10.51 -18.29 6.18
C PRO A 346 -11.86 -18.51 6.87
N LEU A 347 -12.96 -18.13 6.21
CA LEU A 347 -14.33 -18.15 6.77
C LEU A 347 -14.73 -19.45 7.48
N ARG A 348 -14.35 -20.62 6.92
CA ARG A 348 -14.74 -21.94 7.46
C ARG A 348 -13.86 -22.44 8.60
N ARG A 349 -12.90 -21.64 9.08
CA ARG A 349 -12.08 -22.00 10.24
C ARG A 349 -12.96 -22.09 11.49
N ARG A 350 -12.86 -23.21 12.21
CA ARG A 350 -13.61 -23.44 13.45
C ARG A 350 -13.35 -22.31 14.46
N GLY A 351 -14.42 -21.79 15.06
CA GLY A 351 -14.34 -20.76 16.10
C GLY A 351 -13.94 -19.37 15.59
N ARG A 352 -13.96 -19.13 14.27
CA ARG A 352 -13.67 -17.81 13.71
C ARG A 352 -14.71 -16.79 14.17
N LYS A 353 -14.27 -15.68 14.73
CA LYS A 353 -15.15 -14.55 15.10
C LYS A 353 -15.62 -13.85 13.81
N PRO A 354 -16.94 -13.63 13.60
CA PRO A 354 -17.44 -12.90 12.44
C PRO A 354 -17.08 -11.41 12.53
N ALA A 355 -17.26 -10.68 11.42
CA ALA A 355 -17.23 -9.22 11.46
C ALA A 355 -18.38 -8.73 12.36
N PRO A 356 -18.17 -7.64 13.12
CA PRO A 356 -19.26 -7.02 13.85
C PRO A 356 -20.34 -6.56 12.85
N PRO A 357 -21.62 -6.54 13.26
CA PRO A 357 -22.64 -5.88 12.46
C PRO A 357 -22.28 -4.40 12.30
N PRO A 358 -22.64 -3.75 11.19
CA PRO A 358 -22.46 -2.30 11.03
C PRO A 358 -23.03 -1.59 12.27
N SER A 359 -22.17 -0.81 12.94
CA SER A 359 -22.48 -0.18 14.21
C SER A 359 -23.51 0.94 14.02
N ILE A 360 -24.78 0.63 14.27
CA ILE A 360 -25.84 1.61 14.59
C ILE A 360 -26.19 1.48 16.08
N ALA A 361 -25.18 1.25 16.94
CA ALA A 361 -25.41 1.28 18.38
C ALA A 361 -25.76 2.71 18.80
N THR A 362 -26.77 2.88 19.64
CA THR A 362 -27.20 4.18 20.18
C THR A 362 -26.49 4.41 21.51
N GLU A 363 -25.79 5.52 21.66
CA GLU A 363 -25.24 5.96 22.95
C GLU A 363 -26.22 6.90 23.67
N PHE A 364 -26.03 7.05 24.98
CA PHE A 364 -26.88 7.91 25.79
C PHE A 364 -26.01 8.79 26.69
N LEU A 365 -26.35 10.08 26.75
CA LEU A 365 -25.63 11.07 27.58
C LEU A 365 -25.85 10.80 29.07
N ASP A 366 -26.98 10.18 29.41
CA ASP A 366 -27.36 9.86 30.78
C ASP A 366 -27.40 8.34 31.02
N ALA A 367 -27.06 7.94 32.24
CA ALA A 367 -27.12 6.55 32.69
C ALA A 367 -28.56 5.99 32.72
N ALA A 368 -29.58 6.85 32.62
CA ALA A 368 -30.98 6.45 32.58
C ALA A 368 -31.48 6.13 31.14
N GLY A 369 -30.62 6.28 30.12
CA GLY A 369 -30.94 5.98 28.73
C GLY A 369 -31.99 6.91 28.10
N LYS A 370 -32.13 8.16 28.56
CA LYS A 370 -33.17 9.08 28.05
C LYS A 370 -32.70 9.94 26.89
N VAL A 371 -31.53 10.54 27.01
CA VAL A 371 -30.97 11.44 26.00
C VAL A 371 -30.05 10.63 25.10
N LYS A 372 -30.59 10.25 23.94
CA LYS A 372 -29.78 9.65 22.88
C LYS A 372 -28.74 10.65 22.41
N VAL A 373 -27.48 10.23 22.37
CA VAL A 373 -26.41 10.94 21.67
C VAL A 373 -26.03 10.15 20.42
N PRO A 374 -25.83 10.83 19.29
CA PRO A 374 -25.30 10.17 18.11
C PRO A 374 -23.91 9.62 18.45
N THR A 375 -23.66 8.37 18.08
CA THR A 375 -22.31 7.79 18.16
C THR A 375 -21.41 8.43 17.12
N ARG A 376 -20.08 8.26 17.22
CA ARG A 376 -19.14 8.67 16.16
C ARG A 376 -19.59 8.14 14.78
N GLY A 377 -20.09 6.91 14.73
CA GLY A 377 -20.64 6.29 13.50
C GLY A 377 -21.91 6.97 12.94
N SER A 378 -22.64 7.74 13.74
CA SER A 378 -23.80 8.53 13.27
C SER A 378 -23.40 9.80 12.52
N PHE A 379 -22.10 10.14 12.51
CA PHE A 379 -21.53 11.25 11.75
C PHE A 379 -20.75 10.80 10.51
N VAL A 380 -20.82 9.53 10.13
CA VAL A 380 -20.30 9.02 8.86
C VAL A 380 -20.89 9.84 7.70
N GLY A 381 -20.03 10.31 6.79
CA GLY A 381 -20.42 11.21 5.69
C GLY A 381 -20.78 12.65 6.11
N ARG A 382 -20.58 13.04 7.38
CA ARG A 382 -20.84 14.41 7.89
C ARG A 382 -19.56 15.21 8.17
N ARG A 383 -18.42 14.82 7.58
CA ARG A 383 -17.10 15.45 7.76
C ARG A 383 -17.15 16.98 7.73
N ARG A 384 -17.79 17.57 6.71
CA ARG A 384 -17.85 19.03 6.54
C ARG A 384 -18.64 19.71 7.64
N GLN A 385 -19.78 19.14 8.01
CA GLN A 385 -20.60 19.66 9.09
C GLN A 385 -19.83 19.62 10.41
N LEU A 386 -19.10 18.54 10.69
CA LEU A 386 -18.24 18.43 11.87
C LEU A 386 -17.14 19.50 11.89
N GLN A 387 -16.41 19.65 10.79
CA GLN A 387 -15.34 20.66 10.66
C GLN A 387 -15.86 22.09 10.84
N TYR A 388 -17.02 22.40 10.22
CA TYR A 388 -17.67 23.71 10.42
C TYR A 388 -18.09 23.92 11.88
N CYS A 389 -18.64 22.88 12.53
CA CYS A 389 -19.00 22.96 13.94
C CYS A 389 -17.77 23.24 14.80
N LEU A 390 -16.68 22.49 14.60
CA LEU A 390 -15.43 22.67 15.33
C LEU A 390 -14.84 24.07 15.12
N LYS A 391 -14.85 24.57 13.88
CA LYS A 391 -14.35 25.90 13.53
C LYS A 391 -15.13 27.01 14.25
N ALA A 392 -16.45 26.94 14.27
CA ALA A 392 -17.30 27.90 14.97
C ALA A 392 -17.14 27.84 16.50
N LEU A 393 -16.86 26.65 17.06
CA LEU A 393 -16.72 26.43 18.50
C LEU A 393 -15.29 26.67 19.03
N LYS A 394 -14.31 26.97 18.19
CA LYS A 394 -12.91 27.21 18.61
C LYS A 394 -12.66 28.69 18.98
N PRO A 395 -11.80 28.97 19.98
CA PRO A 395 -11.41 30.34 20.31
C PRO A 395 -10.57 31.02 19.21
N PRO A 396 -10.69 32.35 19.03
CA PRO A 396 -11.67 33.24 19.65
C PRO A 396 -13.07 32.98 19.10
N ARG A 397 -14.05 32.78 19.99
CA ARG A 397 -15.43 32.48 19.60
C ARG A 397 -16.17 33.77 19.29
N GLU A 398 -16.56 33.96 18.04
CA GLU A 398 -17.53 34.99 17.66
C GLU A 398 -18.97 34.48 17.81
N GLU A 399 -19.17 33.16 17.76
CA GLU A 399 -20.47 32.51 17.80
C GLU A 399 -20.76 31.86 19.17
N VAL A 400 -22.03 31.87 19.60
CA VAL A 400 -22.46 31.31 20.90
C VAL A 400 -22.63 29.78 20.85
N GLY A 401 -22.74 29.21 19.65
CA GLY A 401 -22.93 27.78 19.41
C GLY A 401 -23.33 27.50 17.97
N VAL A 402 -23.51 26.23 17.63
CA VAL A 402 -23.82 25.78 16.25
C VAL A 402 -25.18 25.08 16.24
N LEU A 403 -26.03 25.45 15.27
CA LEU A 403 -27.32 24.80 15.04
C LEU A 403 -27.19 23.78 13.90
N ILE A 404 -27.45 22.50 14.20
CA ILE A 404 -27.45 21.40 13.23
C ILE A 404 -28.92 21.08 12.91
N TYR A 405 -29.31 21.20 11.63
CA TYR A 405 -30.65 20.89 11.14
C TYR A 405 -30.69 19.61 10.31
#